data_AF-A0A838U5W9-F1
#
_entry.id   AF-A0A838U5W9-F1
#
_cell.length_a   1.000
_cell.length_b   1.000
_cell.length_c   1.000
_cell.angle_alpha   90.00
_cell.angle_beta   90.00
_cell.angle_gamma   90.00
#
_symmetry.space_group_name_H-M   'P 1'
#
loop_
_entity.id
_entity.type
_entity.pdbx_description
1 polymer ?
#
loop_
_entity_poly.entity_id
_entity_poly.type
_entity_poly.pdbx_seq_one_letter_code
_entity_poly.pdbx_strand_id
1 'polypeptide(L)'
;EYIGQTPACPNCKSVNIFTNYFCSKCKNNTFSKKEFITHIPCGKININKIAHPDEKLVCHHCMVYYDNRPSECSHISGFQCTKCDNTFTHPSISYSCNNCNVDKFFVNNVIWVDLFRYKLELENLNKIKKSIFFFMDLEQILKDLGYTIKQYDKFMNQDKSYGPFELIAYKDVEVILFITLSDDLHYNLSRIFEMDFKSNITNKKIKSFAIAFFEPQDIIFRILKKFDIIPLVKADGKDLVKEIRNYI
;
A
#
# COMPACT_ATOMS: atom_id res chain seq x y z
N GLU A 1 6.00 -9.46 -1.99
CA GLU A 1 6.14 -10.62 -1.10
C GLU A 1 4.91 -10.71 -0.20
N TYR A 2 4.32 -11.91 -0.04
CA TYR A 2 3.24 -12.10 0.93
C TYR A 2 3.81 -12.04 2.36
N ILE A 3 3.19 -11.25 3.24
CA ILE A 3 3.61 -11.11 4.64
C ILE A 3 2.74 -11.95 5.56
N GLY A 4 1.43 -12.02 5.31
CA GLY A 4 0.48 -12.64 6.23
C GLY A 4 -0.94 -12.17 5.99
N GLN A 5 -1.84 -12.45 6.93
CA GLN A 5 -3.22 -11.99 6.91
C GLN A 5 -3.48 -10.95 7.98
N THR A 6 -4.41 -10.04 7.70
CA THR A 6 -4.86 -9.01 8.64
C THR A 6 -6.39 -8.96 8.66
N PRO A 7 -7.02 -8.67 9.82
CA PRO A 7 -8.45 -8.41 9.87
C PRO A 7 -8.80 -7.11 9.13
N ALA A 8 -9.90 -7.14 8.40
CA ALA A 8 -10.48 -6.03 7.69
C ALA A 8 -11.95 -5.83 8.08
N CYS A 9 -12.43 -4.59 7.92
CA CYS A 9 -13.81 -4.22 8.20
C CYS A 9 -14.78 -5.03 7.31
N PRO A 10 -15.82 -5.67 7.89
CA PRO A 10 -16.80 -6.42 7.09
C PRO A 10 -17.62 -5.55 6.15
N ASN A 11 -17.77 -4.26 6.46
CA ASN A 11 -18.60 -3.35 5.69
C ASN A 11 -17.88 -2.76 4.46
N CYS A 12 -16.63 -2.32 4.63
CA CYS A 12 -15.89 -1.61 3.57
C CYS A 12 -14.57 -2.28 3.16
N LYS A 13 -14.23 -3.44 3.74
CA LYS A 13 -12.96 -4.18 3.50
C LYS A 13 -11.69 -3.41 3.84
N SER A 14 -11.79 -2.24 4.49
CA SER A 14 -10.64 -1.48 4.94
C SER A 14 -9.91 -2.18 6.08
N VAL A 15 -8.59 -2.23 6.01
CA VAL A 15 -7.71 -2.70 7.09
C VAL A 15 -7.46 -1.62 8.16
N ASN A 16 -7.95 -0.40 7.94
CA ASN A 16 -7.86 0.70 8.91
C ASN A 16 -8.94 0.53 10.01
N ILE A 17 -8.67 -0.39 10.92
CA ILE A 17 -9.54 -0.71 12.06
C ILE A 17 -8.82 -0.40 13.38
N PHE A 18 -9.56 0.06 14.37
CA PHE A 18 -9.07 0.34 15.70
C PHE A 18 -9.47 -0.79 16.66
N THR A 19 -8.51 -1.30 17.42
CA THR A 19 -8.71 -2.37 18.41
C THR A 19 -9.09 -1.77 19.76
N ASN A 20 -10.28 -2.12 20.24
CA ASN A 20 -10.83 -1.69 21.51
C ASN A 20 -10.73 -2.82 22.53
N TYR A 21 -10.07 -2.56 23.66
CA TYR A 21 -9.99 -3.48 24.79
C TYR A 21 -10.98 -3.08 25.88
N PHE A 22 -11.75 -4.02 26.41
CA PHE A 22 -12.77 -3.72 27.41
C PHE A 22 -13.00 -4.85 28.43
N CYS A 23 -13.54 -4.49 29.59
CA CYS A 23 -13.97 -5.42 30.61
C CYS A 23 -15.26 -6.15 30.18
N SER A 24 -15.24 -7.48 30.13
CA SER A 24 -16.41 -8.28 29.74
C SER A 24 -17.64 -8.03 30.62
N LYS A 25 -17.44 -7.75 31.93
CA LYS A 25 -18.48 -7.53 32.94
C LYS A 25 -19.20 -6.19 32.82
N CYS A 26 -18.47 -5.08 32.69
CA CYS A 26 -19.07 -3.73 32.72
C CYS A 26 -18.84 -2.90 31.43
N LYS A 27 -18.14 -3.47 30.44
CA LYS A 27 -17.79 -2.86 29.14
C LYS A 27 -16.88 -1.61 29.24
N ASN A 28 -16.36 -1.29 30.41
CA ASN A 28 -15.38 -0.22 30.61
C ASN A 28 -14.02 -0.58 29.97
N ASN A 29 -13.34 0.42 29.40
CA ASN A 29 -12.06 0.26 28.71
C ASN A 29 -10.83 0.64 29.55
N THR A 30 -11.03 1.01 30.82
CA THR A 30 -9.92 1.29 31.76
C THR A 30 -9.74 0.17 32.77
N PHE A 31 -8.49 -0.27 32.92
CA PHE A 31 -8.07 -1.36 33.80
C PHE A 31 -6.58 -1.25 34.12
N SER A 32 -6.17 -1.72 35.30
CA SER A 32 -4.76 -1.74 35.74
C SER A 32 -4.18 -3.15 35.64
N LYS A 33 -2.95 -3.27 35.13
CA LYS A 33 -2.20 -4.54 35.18
C LYS A 33 -1.85 -4.87 36.64
N LYS A 34 -2.14 -6.09 37.08
CA LYS A 34 -1.84 -6.59 38.43
C LYS A 34 -1.34 -8.02 38.36
N GLU A 35 -0.58 -8.40 39.38
CA GLU A 35 -0.21 -9.78 39.63
C GLU A 35 -1.22 -10.39 40.60
N PHE A 36 -1.69 -11.60 40.30
CA PHE A 36 -2.63 -12.33 41.12
C PHE A 36 -2.09 -13.70 41.46
N ILE A 37 -2.58 -14.26 42.56
CA ILE A 37 -2.22 -15.61 43.00
C ILE A 37 -3.40 -16.52 42.68
N THR A 38 -3.17 -17.58 41.92
CA THR A 38 -4.18 -18.61 41.62
C THR A 38 -3.94 -19.81 42.49
N HIS A 39 -4.99 -20.31 43.17
CA HIS A 39 -4.92 -21.56 43.91
C HIS A 39 -5.04 -22.73 42.93
N ILE A 40 -3.94 -23.46 42.73
CA ILE A 40 -3.81 -24.50 41.68
C ILE A 40 -4.90 -25.56 41.78
N PRO A 41 -5.20 -26.15 42.95
CA PRO A 41 -6.23 -27.19 43.08
C PRO A 41 -7.63 -26.79 42.59
N CYS A 42 -7.99 -25.50 42.62
CA CYS A 42 -9.33 -25.04 42.24
C CYS A 42 -9.37 -24.08 41.05
N GLY A 43 -8.21 -23.60 40.59
CA GLY A 43 -8.08 -22.67 39.47
C GLY A 43 -8.64 -21.27 39.69
N LYS A 44 -9.10 -20.90 40.89
CA LYS A 44 -9.62 -19.56 41.18
C LYS A 44 -8.52 -18.58 41.56
N ILE A 45 -8.68 -17.35 41.09
CA ILE A 45 -7.80 -16.21 41.35
C ILE A 45 -8.13 -15.63 42.73
N ASN A 46 -7.15 -15.62 43.63
CA ASN A 46 -7.22 -14.96 44.94
C ASN A 46 -6.64 -13.54 44.82
N ILE A 47 -7.45 -12.56 45.23
CA ILE A 47 -7.16 -11.13 45.04
C ILE A 47 -6.47 -10.52 46.29
N ASN A 48 -6.62 -11.16 47.45
CA ASN A 48 -6.15 -10.63 48.73
C ASN A 48 -5.06 -11.52 49.33
N LYS A 49 -3.94 -10.90 49.71
CA LYS A 49 -2.94 -11.47 50.63
C LYS A 49 -3.45 -11.24 52.06
N ILE A 50 -4.41 -12.03 52.55
CA ILE A 50 -4.59 -12.11 54.00
C ILE A 50 -3.61 -13.16 54.48
N ALA A 51 -2.40 -12.72 54.79
CA ALA A 51 -1.46 -13.53 55.54
C ALA A 51 -2.07 -13.72 56.93
N HIS A 52 -2.35 -14.98 57.29
CA HIS A 52 -2.49 -15.36 58.69
C HIS A 52 -1.17 -14.99 59.43
N PRO A 53 -1.14 -14.88 60.77
CA PRO A 53 0.10 -14.71 61.53
C PRO A 53 1.27 -15.64 61.12
N ASP A 54 0.96 -16.78 60.48
CA ASP A 54 1.92 -17.79 60.02
C ASP A 54 2.22 -17.75 58.49
N GLU A 55 2.02 -16.61 57.82
CA GLU A 55 2.30 -16.40 56.37
C GLU A 55 1.52 -17.29 55.36
N LYS A 56 0.51 -18.04 55.82
CA LYS A 56 -0.34 -18.88 54.95
C LYS A 56 -1.34 -18.06 54.13
N LEU A 57 -1.58 -18.51 52.90
CA LEU A 57 -2.59 -17.96 51.99
C LEU A 57 -3.93 -18.68 52.19
N VAL A 58 -5.04 -17.99 51.91
CA VAL A 58 -6.39 -18.57 51.99
C VAL A 58 -7.11 -18.46 50.66
N CYS A 59 -7.68 -19.57 50.19
CA CYS A 59 -8.53 -19.58 49.02
C CYS A 59 -9.97 -19.23 49.42
N HIS A 60 -10.51 -18.08 49.01
CA HIS A 60 -11.89 -17.68 49.37
C HIS A 60 -12.97 -18.53 48.67
N HIS A 61 -12.58 -19.31 47.67
CA HIS A 61 -13.49 -20.21 46.98
C HIS A 61 -13.62 -21.57 47.67
N CYS A 62 -12.51 -22.11 48.17
CA CYS A 62 -12.47 -23.44 48.80
C CYS A 62 -12.39 -23.37 50.32
N MET A 63 -12.11 -22.18 50.88
CA MET A 63 -11.82 -21.93 52.29
C MET A 63 -10.66 -22.78 52.83
N VAL A 64 -9.70 -23.11 51.96
CA VAL A 64 -8.50 -23.90 52.28
C VAL A 64 -7.31 -22.96 52.46
N TYR A 65 -6.53 -23.21 53.53
CA TYR A 65 -5.24 -22.59 53.74
C TYR A 65 -4.14 -23.37 53.01
N TYR A 66 -3.22 -22.66 52.36
CA TYR A 66 -2.13 -23.26 51.59
C TYR A 66 -0.87 -22.41 51.67
N ASP A 67 0.27 -23.04 51.40
CA ASP A 67 1.58 -22.40 51.43
C ASP A 67 1.86 -21.73 50.07
N ASN A 68 2.68 -20.68 50.07
CA ASN A 68 3.11 -20.02 48.84
C ASN A 68 4.18 -20.85 48.10
N ARG A 69 3.79 -22.01 47.58
CA ARG A 69 4.66 -22.96 46.89
C ARG A 69 4.10 -23.39 45.53
N PRO A 70 4.96 -23.74 44.55
CA PRO A 70 4.52 -24.04 43.18
C PRO A 70 3.52 -25.18 43.03
N SER A 71 3.42 -26.09 44.01
CA SER A 71 2.43 -27.18 44.01
C SER A 71 1.03 -26.73 44.42
N GLU A 72 0.89 -25.57 45.07
CA GLU A 72 -0.38 -25.10 45.65
C GLU A 72 -0.85 -23.78 45.06
N CYS A 73 0.08 -22.94 44.58
CA CYS A 73 -0.26 -21.68 43.95
C CYS A 73 0.63 -21.30 42.76
N SER A 74 0.04 -20.52 41.85
CA SER A 74 0.71 -19.95 40.69
C SER A 74 0.48 -18.44 40.63
N HIS A 75 1.55 -17.71 40.31
CA HIS A 75 1.49 -16.28 40.08
C HIS A 75 1.12 -16.01 38.62
N ILE A 76 0.05 -15.25 38.41
CA ILE A 76 -0.43 -14.89 37.07
C ILE A 76 -0.49 -13.37 36.92
N SER A 77 -0.04 -12.88 35.77
CA SER A 77 -0.31 -11.50 35.37
C SER A 77 -1.74 -11.41 34.83
N GLY A 78 -2.46 -10.37 35.21
CA GLY A 78 -3.76 -10.05 34.64
C GLY A 78 -4.11 -8.59 34.80
N PHE A 79 -5.40 -8.29 34.70
CA PHE A 79 -5.95 -6.96 34.75
C PHE A 79 -7.10 -6.89 35.75
N GLN A 80 -7.22 -5.75 36.42
CA GLN A 80 -8.38 -5.41 37.25
C GLN A 80 -9.09 -4.20 36.66
N CYS A 81 -10.40 -4.31 36.43
CA CYS A 81 -11.21 -3.19 35.96
C CYS A 81 -11.31 -2.11 37.04
N THR A 82 -11.03 -0.86 36.69
CA THR A 82 -11.12 0.29 37.61
C THR A 82 -12.54 0.67 37.99
N LYS A 83 -13.55 0.21 37.22
CA LYS A 83 -14.97 0.56 37.43
C LYS A 83 -15.75 -0.46 38.27
N CYS A 84 -15.43 -1.75 38.15
CA CYS A 84 -16.21 -2.83 38.77
C CYS A 84 -15.38 -3.87 39.50
N ASP A 85 -14.08 -3.62 39.64
CA ASP A 85 -13.07 -4.46 40.31
C ASP A 85 -12.94 -5.89 39.79
N ASN A 86 -13.61 -6.21 38.68
CA ASN A 86 -13.52 -7.53 38.06
C ASN A 86 -12.10 -7.80 37.58
N THR A 87 -11.59 -8.98 37.92
CA THR A 87 -10.27 -9.45 37.50
C THR A 87 -10.38 -10.39 36.30
N PHE A 88 -9.42 -10.30 35.39
CA PHE A 88 -9.37 -11.11 34.18
C PHE A 88 -7.93 -11.19 33.64
N THR A 89 -7.57 -12.30 33.00
CA THR A 89 -6.23 -12.47 32.40
C THR A 89 -6.11 -11.75 31.07
N HIS A 90 -7.19 -11.69 30.29
CA HIS A 90 -7.23 -11.03 28.99
C HIS A 90 -8.47 -10.13 28.89
N PRO A 91 -8.32 -8.86 28.47
CA PRO A 91 -9.46 -8.01 28.15
C PRO A 91 -10.23 -8.59 26.96
N SER A 92 -11.53 -8.30 26.89
CA SER A 92 -12.32 -8.56 25.69
C SER A 92 -11.93 -7.58 24.59
N ILE A 93 -12.02 -8.03 23.33
CA ILE A 93 -11.60 -7.27 22.16
C ILE A 93 -12.81 -7.02 21.26
N SER A 94 -12.96 -5.78 20.80
CA SER A 94 -13.85 -5.40 19.69
C SER A 94 -13.13 -4.42 18.77
N TYR A 95 -13.64 -4.25 17.56
CA TYR A 95 -13.04 -3.39 16.55
C TYR A 95 -14.00 -2.28 16.14
N SER A 96 -13.46 -1.14 15.73
CA SER A 96 -14.18 -0.07 15.04
C SER A 96 -13.45 0.27 13.74
N CYS A 97 -14.16 0.71 12.70
CA CYS A 97 -13.55 1.03 11.41
C CYS A 97 -13.40 2.54 11.24
N ASN A 98 -12.16 3.01 11.07
CA ASN A 98 -11.88 4.43 10.84
C ASN A 98 -12.27 4.92 9.44
N ASN A 99 -12.54 4.00 8.50
CA ASN A 99 -12.86 4.35 7.11
C ASN A 99 -14.36 4.54 6.87
N CYS A 100 -15.22 3.73 7.52
CA CYS A 100 -16.66 3.79 7.34
C CYS A 100 -17.44 4.05 8.64
N ASN A 101 -16.73 4.34 9.74
CA ASN A 101 -17.29 4.64 11.05
C ASN A 101 -18.24 3.57 11.61
N VAL A 102 -18.11 2.33 11.14
CA VAL A 102 -18.79 1.19 11.77
C VAL A 102 -18.14 0.93 13.10
N ASP A 103 -18.92 1.11 14.16
CA ASP A 103 -18.49 0.85 15.52
C ASP A 103 -18.77 -0.60 15.94
N LYS A 104 -17.84 -1.15 16.71
CA LYS A 104 -18.02 -2.36 17.53
C LYS A 104 -18.46 -3.61 16.76
N PHE A 105 -17.49 -4.25 16.11
CA PHE A 105 -17.58 -5.62 15.60
C PHE A 105 -16.54 -6.53 16.27
N PHE A 106 -16.67 -7.85 16.12
CA PHE A 106 -15.82 -8.83 16.79
C PHE A 106 -14.97 -9.60 15.79
N VAL A 107 -13.98 -10.34 16.28
CA VAL A 107 -13.07 -11.15 15.45
C VAL A 107 -13.83 -12.14 14.55
N ASN A 108 -14.96 -12.67 15.01
CA ASN A 108 -15.79 -13.59 14.22
C ASN A 108 -16.50 -12.92 13.04
N ASN A 109 -16.53 -11.59 13.00
CA ASN A 109 -17.18 -10.81 11.96
C ASN A 109 -16.18 -10.09 11.03
N VAL A 110 -14.87 -10.27 11.21
CA VAL A 110 -13.88 -9.63 10.34
C VAL A 110 -13.74 -10.39 9.02
N ILE A 111 -13.31 -9.69 7.98
CA ILE A 111 -12.83 -10.32 6.74
C ILE A 111 -11.32 -10.47 6.87
N TRP A 112 -10.79 -11.66 6.58
CA TRP A 112 -9.35 -11.87 6.50
C TRP A 112 -8.85 -11.48 5.11
N VAL A 113 -7.88 -10.57 5.05
CA VAL A 113 -7.26 -10.13 3.79
C VAL A 113 -5.77 -10.40 3.81
N ASP A 114 -5.23 -10.84 2.67
CA ASP A 114 -3.81 -11.06 2.50
C ASP A 114 -3.06 -9.72 2.40
N LEU A 115 -1.95 -9.64 3.13
CA LEU A 115 -1.09 -8.46 3.22
C LEU A 115 0.20 -8.71 2.45
N PHE A 116 0.57 -7.77 1.58
CA PHE A 116 1.77 -7.86 0.76
C PHE A 116 2.76 -6.75 1.09
N ARG A 117 4.04 -7.10 1.11
CA ARG A 117 5.17 -6.15 1.10
C ARG A 117 5.58 -5.88 -0.33
N TYR A 118 5.74 -4.60 -0.64
CA TYR A 118 6.42 -4.16 -1.85
C TYR A 118 7.70 -3.45 -1.43
N LYS A 119 8.80 -3.77 -2.11
CA LYS A 119 10.08 -3.09 -1.95
C LYS A 119 10.45 -2.52 -3.31
N LEU A 120 10.78 -1.24 -3.34
CA LEU A 120 11.37 -0.64 -4.53
C LEU A 120 12.83 -1.09 -4.61
N GLU A 121 13.21 -1.65 -5.76
CA GLU A 121 14.61 -1.96 -6.04
C GLU A 121 15.39 -0.67 -6.26
N LEU A 122 16.36 -0.40 -5.38
CA LEU A 122 17.11 0.86 -5.38
C LEU A 122 17.90 1.09 -6.69
N GLU A 123 18.31 0.02 -7.37
CA GLU A 123 18.97 0.09 -8.68
C GLU A 123 18.06 0.74 -9.74
N ASN A 124 16.74 0.53 -9.64
CA ASN A 124 15.76 1.16 -10.52
C ASN A 124 15.48 2.62 -10.14
N LEU A 125 15.81 3.08 -8.93
CA LEU A 125 15.63 4.50 -8.56
C LEU A 125 16.52 5.43 -9.39
N ASN A 126 17.73 5.02 -9.75
CA ASN A 126 18.59 5.83 -10.62
C ASN A 126 18.01 5.90 -12.04
N LYS A 127 17.43 4.81 -12.55
CA LYS A 127 16.71 4.80 -13.84
C LYS A 127 15.47 5.71 -13.78
N ILE A 128 14.70 5.65 -12.70
CA ILE A 128 13.52 6.51 -12.47
C ILE A 128 13.94 7.98 -12.41
N LYS A 129 14.98 8.34 -11.63
CA LYS A 129 15.50 9.71 -11.56
C LYS A 129 15.90 10.24 -12.92
N LYS A 130 16.65 9.45 -13.71
CA LYS A 130 17.04 9.84 -15.07
C LYS A 130 15.84 10.08 -15.99
N SER A 131 14.84 9.21 -15.94
CA SER A 131 13.59 9.37 -16.71
C SER A 131 12.85 10.65 -16.30
N ILE A 132 12.73 10.93 -15.01
CA ILE A 132 12.09 12.16 -14.51
C ILE A 132 12.81 13.41 -15.00
N PHE A 133 14.14 13.50 -14.83
CA PHE A 133 14.91 14.66 -15.30
C PHE A 133 14.83 14.83 -16.82
N PHE A 134 14.87 13.73 -17.57
CA PHE A 134 14.67 13.77 -19.02
C PHE A 134 13.34 14.41 -19.42
N PHE A 135 12.22 13.99 -18.81
CA PHE A 135 10.90 14.55 -19.14
C PHE A 135 10.75 16.00 -18.72
N MET A 136 11.38 16.42 -17.62
CA MET A 136 11.43 17.83 -17.21
C MET A 136 12.17 18.69 -18.25
N ASP A 137 13.36 18.25 -18.69
CA ASP A 137 14.16 18.95 -19.69
C ASP A 137 13.43 19.00 -21.05
N LEU A 138 12.83 17.88 -21.47
CA LEU A 138 12.05 17.78 -22.69
C LEU A 138 10.85 18.72 -22.67
N GLU A 139 10.12 18.76 -21.56
CA GLU A 139 8.98 19.65 -21.40
C GLU A 139 9.38 21.11 -21.51
N GLN A 140 10.48 21.51 -20.84
CA GLN A 140 10.95 22.89 -20.91
C GLN A 140 11.29 23.30 -22.34
N ILE A 141 12.00 22.46 -23.08
CA ILE A 141 12.39 22.74 -24.47
C ILE A 141 11.17 22.86 -25.39
N LEU A 142 10.22 21.94 -25.27
CA LEU A 142 9.00 21.99 -26.06
C LEU A 142 8.17 23.24 -25.72
N LYS A 143 8.10 23.62 -24.44
CA LYS A 143 7.47 24.89 -24.02
C LYS A 143 8.18 26.11 -24.61
N ASP A 144 9.51 26.14 -24.58
CA ASP A 144 10.32 27.22 -25.18
C ASP A 144 10.10 27.32 -26.70
N LEU A 145 9.82 26.18 -27.35
CA LEU A 145 9.43 26.10 -28.77
C LEU A 145 7.95 26.45 -29.02
N GLY A 146 7.19 26.80 -27.99
CA GLY A 146 5.80 27.25 -28.08
C GLY A 146 4.75 26.13 -28.03
N TYR A 147 5.12 24.92 -27.57
CA TYR A 147 4.15 23.84 -27.38
C TYR A 147 3.43 23.95 -26.02
N THR A 148 2.14 23.64 -26.02
CA THR A 148 1.39 23.37 -24.79
C THR A 148 1.52 21.89 -24.43
N ILE A 149 1.88 21.58 -23.18
CA ILE A 149 2.22 20.21 -22.76
C ILE A 149 1.21 19.64 -21.78
N LYS A 150 0.93 18.35 -21.94
CA LYS A 150 0.25 17.51 -20.96
C LYS A 150 1.05 16.23 -20.71
N GLN A 151 1.23 15.88 -19.44
CA GLN A 151 1.93 14.65 -19.03
C GLN A 151 0.93 13.56 -18.60
N TYR A 152 1.24 12.29 -18.90
CA TYR A 152 0.42 11.13 -18.53
C TYR A 152 -1.08 11.30 -18.85
N ASP A 153 -1.39 11.96 -19.98
CA ASP A 153 -2.75 12.26 -20.41
C ASP A 153 -3.11 11.47 -21.67
N LYS A 154 -4.39 11.45 -22.02
CA LYS A 154 -4.90 10.85 -23.24
C LYS A 154 -5.01 11.90 -24.34
N PHE A 155 -4.66 11.49 -25.56
CA PHE A 155 -4.95 12.28 -26.75
C PHE A 155 -6.41 12.07 -27.14
N MET A 156 -7.16 13.17 -27.25
CA MET A 156 -8.56 13.15 -27.70
C MET A 156 -8.63 13.56 -29.16
N ASN A 157 -9.25 12.71 -29.99
CA ASN A 157 -9.58 13.05 -31.36
C ASN A 157 -11.04 12.73 -31.62
N GLN A 158 -11.83 13.76 -31.91
CA GLN A 158 -13.29 13.68 -31.96
C GLN A 158 -13.80 13.02 -30.67
N ASP A 159 -14.41 11.84 -30.77
CA ASP A 159 -14.95 11.08 -29.64
C ASP A 159 -14.07 9.90 -29.21
N LYS A 160 -12.90 9.72 -29.84
CA LYS A 160 -11.95 8.65 -29.50
C LYS A 160 -10.84 9.19 -28.62
N SER A 161 -10.56 8.42 -27.56
CA SER A 161 -9.48 8.68 -26.62
C SER A 161 -8.38 7.67 -26.83
N TYR A 162 -7.14 8.13 -26.84
CA TYR A 162 -5.98 7.30 -27.07
C TYR A 162 -4.85 7.55 -26.06
N GLY A 163 -4.07 6.51 -25.80
CA GLY A 163 -3.06 6.51 -24.73
C GLY A 163 -3.59 5.88 -23.43
N PRO A 164 -3.04 6.24 -22.26
CA PRO A 164 -2.33 7.49 -21.96
C PRO A 164 -0.95 7.58 -22.61
N PHE A 165 -0.42 8.79 -22.77
CA PHE A 165 0.93 9.07 -23.27
C PHE A 165 1.75 9.75 -22.18
N GLU A 166 3.03 9.43 -22.10
CA GLU A 166 3.94 10.01 -21.11
C GLU A 166 4.02 11.52 -21.26
N LEU A 167 4.07 12.01 -22.51
CA LEU A 167 4.01 13.42 -22.84
C LEU A 167 3.25 13.64 -24.16
N ILE A 168 2.36 14.62 -24.15
CA ILE A 168 1.68 15.14 -25.34
C ILE A 168 1.99 16.63 -25.47
N ALA A 169 2.54 17.03 -26.60
CA ALA A 169 2.83 18.43 -26.91
C ALA A 169 1.96 18.91 -28.08
N TYR A 170 1.29 20.05 -27.92
CA TYR A 170 0.39 20.65 -28.91
C TYR A 170 0.91 21.99 -29.40
N LYS A 171 0.94 22.20 -30.72
CA LYS A 171 1.22 23.51 -31.33
C LYS A 171 0.47 23.65 -32.64
N ASP A 172 -0.54 24.52 -32.68
CA ASP A 172 -1.42 24.73 -33.84
C ASP A 172 -1.99 23.41 -34.41
N VAL A 173 -1.49 22.98 -35.57
CA VAL A 173 -1.84 21.73 -36.26
C VAL A 173 -0.86 20.59 -35.97
N GLU A 174 0.22 20.82 -35.23
CA GLU A 174 1.21 19.81 -34.87
C GLU A 174 0.93 19.22 -33.48
N VAL A 175 1.03 17.90 -33.37
CA VAL A 175 0.97 17.17 -32.10
C VAL A 175 2.14 16.23 -32.02
N ILE A 176 2.83 16.23 -30.89
CA ILE A 176 3.93 15.32 -30.62
C ILE A 176 3.54 14.40 -29.47
N LEU A 177 3.69 13.11 -29.69
CA LEU A 177 3.39 12.05 -28.74
C LEU A 177 4.67 11.34 -28.34
N PHE A 178 4.82 11.08 -27.04
CA PHE A 178 5.93 10.32 -26.49
C PHE A 178 5.40 9.11 -25.73
N ILE A 179 5.97 7.93 -26.04
CA ILE A 179 5.86 6.73 -25.20
C ILE A 179 7.21 6.33 -24.62
N THR A 180 7.21 5.66 -23.47
CA THR A 180 8.40 4.97 -22.94
C THR A 180 8.32 3.47 -23.16
N LEU A 181 9.45 2.89 -23.52
CA LEU A 181 9.61 1.45 -23.63
C LEU A 181 10.18 0.89 -22.33
N SER A 182 9.82 -0.37 -22.02
CA SER A 182 10.33 -1.17 -20.90
C SER A 182 11.06 -2.42 -21.40
N ASP A 183 11.68 -3.17 -20.50
CA ASP A 183 12.22 -4.50 -20.79
C ASP A 183 11.15 -5.54 -21.15
N ASP A 184 9.89 -5.32 -20.74
CA ASP A 184 8.75 -6.16 -21.11
C ASP A 184 8.30 -5.96 -22.59
N LEU A 185 8.38 -7.03 -23.38
CA LEU A 185 7.98 -7.06 -24.79
C LEU A 185 6.48 -6.86 -24.99
N HIS A 186 5.64 -7.50 -24.18
CA HIS A 186 4.19 -7.41 -24.30
C HIS A 186 3.69 -6.00 -24.00
N TYR A 187 4.26 -5.37 -22.96
CA TYR A 187 4.02 -3.98 -22.64
C TYR A 187 4.38 -3.08 -23.83
N ASN A 188 5.60 -3.19 -24.35
CA ASN A 188 6.05 -2.38 -25.49
C ASN A 188 5.14 -2.51 -26.71
N LEU A 189 4.73 -3.73 -27.05
CA LEU A 189 3.81 -3.98 -28.16
C LEU A 189 2.47 -3.28 -27.94
N SER A 190 1.90 -3.39 -26.74
CA SER A 190 0.65 -2.68 -26.38
C SER A 190 0.79 -1.18 -26.58
N ARG A 191 1.87 -0.57 -26.06
CA ARG A 191 2.13 0.87 -26.18
C ARG A 191 2.29 1.33 -27.63
N ILE A 192 2.98 0.53 -28.45
CA ILE A 192 3.19 0.84 -29.85
C ILE A 192 1.87 0.74 -30.64
N PHE A 193 1.07 -0.28 -30.42
CA PHE A 193 -0.24 -0.41 -31.06
C PHE A 193 -1.22 0.68 -30.62
N GLU A 194 -1.17 1.08 -29.35
CA GLU A 194 -1.91 2.24 -28.85
C GLU A 194 -1.52 3.53 -29.56
N MET A 195 -0.31 3.65 -30.10
CA MET A 195 0.17 4.84 -30.80
C MET A 195 -0.05 4.78 -32.33
N ASP A 196 -0.32 3.60 -32.89
CA ASP A 196 -0.63 3.41 -34.31
C ASP A 196 -2.08 3.83 -34.63
N PHE A 197 -2.32 5.13 -34.78
CA PHE A 197 -3.61 5.68 -35.19
C PHE A 197 -3.81 5.67 -36.70
N LYS A 198 -3.78 4.50 -37.34
CA LYS A 198 -4.09 4.42 -38.77
C LYS A 198 -5.61 4.39 -39.01
N SER A 199 -6.22 5.58 -38.99
CA SER A 199 -7.26 6.03 -39.93
C SER A 199 -7.83 7.40 -39.52
N ASN A 200 -7.63 8.40 -40.41
CA ASN A 200 -8.36 9.67 -40.50
C ASN A 200 -8.36 10.61 -39.27
N ILE A 201 -7.17 11.00 -38.81
CA ILE A 201 -7.06 12.20 -37.95
C ILE A 201 -7.01 13.43 -38.86
N THR A 202 -8.15 14.08 -39.02
CA THR A 202 -8.31 15.28 -39.82
C THR A 202 -7.57 16.48 -39.20
N ASN A 203 -6.83 17.21 -40.04
CA ASN A 203 -6.14 18.49 -39.82
C ASN A 203 -4.95 18.57 -38.85
N LYS A 204 -4.52 17.47 -38.21
CA LYS A 204 -3.32 17.51 -37.35
C LYS A 204 -2.18 16.63 -37.86
N LYS A 205 -0.97 17.19 -37.93
CA LYS A 205 0.29 16.51 -38.21
C LYS A 205 0.82 15.91 -36.91
N ILE A 206 0.81 14.59 -36.81
CA ILE A 206 1.28 13.88 -35.60
C ILE A 206 2.70 13.38 -35.82
N LYS A 207 3.59 13.65 -34.87
CA LYS A 207 4.89 12.99 -34.75
C LYS A 207 4.90 12.14 -33.49
N SER A 208 5.35 10.89 -33.63
CA SER A 208 5.34 9.91 -32.55
C SER A 208 6.74 9.47 -32.24
N PHE A 209 7.12 9.51 -30.96
CA PHE A 209 8.44 9.12 -30.48
C PHE A 209 8.33 8.00 -29.46
N ALA A 210 9.21 7.00 -29.56
CA ALA A 210 9.35 5.95 -28.57
C ALA A 210 10.72 6.07 -27.89
N ILE A 211 10.72 6.35 -26.59
CA ILE A 211 11.92 6.55 -25.78
C ILE A 211 12.32 5.23 -25.12
N ALA A 212 13.56 4.81 -25.32
CA ALA A 212 14.16 3.69 -24.61
C ALA A 212 15.47 4.11 -23.94
N PHE A 213 15.56 3.88 -22.63
CA PHE A 213 16.78 4.08 -21.84
C PHE A 213 17.69 2.85 -21.80
N PHE A 214 17.40 1.86 -22.64
CA PHE A 214 18.12 0.62 -22.86
C PHE A 214 18.00 0.27 -24.34
N GLU A 215 18.79 -0.67 -24.84
CA GLU A 215 18.73 -1.13 -26.22
C GLU A 215 17.54 -2.10 -26.40
N PRO A 216 16.49 -1.72 -27.16
CA PRO A 216 15.34 -2.59 -27.40
C PRO A 216 15.72 -3.78 -28.29
N GLN A 217 14.91 -4.84 -28.23
CA GLN A 217 15.03 -5.97 -29.15
C GLN A 217 14.78 -5.54 -30.61
N ASP A 218 15.46 -6.17 -31.57
CA ASP A 218 15.33 -5.87 -33.01
C ASP A 218 13.89 -5.87 -33.52
N ILE A 219 13.04 -6.74 -32.97
CA ILE A 219 11.63 -6.83 -33.34
C ILE A 219 10.88 -5.52 -33.03
N ILE A 220 11.23 -4.85 -31.93
CA ILE A 220 10.63 -3.56 -31.56
C ILE A 220 11.01 -2.50 -32.58
N PHE A 221 12.27 -2.39 -32.98
CA PHE A 221 12.69 -1.44 -34.01
C PHE A 221 11.96 -1.63 -35.34
N ARG A 222 11.78 -2.89 -35.77
CA ARG A 222 11.03 -3.21 -37.00
C ARG A 222 9.56 -2.76 -36.90
N ILE A 223 8.94 -2.93 -35.73
CA ILE A 223 7.54 -2.55 -35.50
C ILE A 223 7.40 -1.03 -35.41
N LEU A 224 8.29 -0.34 -34.68
CA LEU A 224 8.32 1.13 -34.61
C LEU A 224 8.43 1.74 -36.01
N LYS A 225 9.35 1.22 -36.83
CA LYS A 225 9.52 1.66 -38.23
C LYS A 225 8.27 1.40 -39.07
N LYS A 226 7.57 0.28 -38.87
CA LYS A 226 6.32 -0.05 -39.58
C LYS A 226 5.20 0.95 -39.26
N PHE A 227 5.20 1.52 -38.06
CA PHE A 227 4.20 2.47 -37.58
C PHE A 227 4.65 3.93 -37.64
N ASP A 228 5.79 4.21 -38.30
CA ASP A 228 6.36 5.56 -38.45
C ASP A 228 6.60 6.26 -37.09
N ILE A 229 6.97 5.45 -36.10
CA ILE A 229 7.33 5.90 -34.75
C ILE A 229 8.85 6.04 -34.69
N ILE A 230 9.31 7.22 -34.30
CA ILE A 230 10.74 7.55 -34.24
C ILE A 230 11.32 6.95 -32.95
N PRO A 231 12.21 5.93 -33.03
CA PRO A 231 12.88 5.40 -31.86
C PRO A 231 13.95 6.37 -31.37
N LEU A 232 13.97 6.61 -30.07
CA LEU A 232 14.95 7.44 -29.36
C LEU A 232 15.64 6.56 -28.31
N VAL A 233 16.83 6.07 -28.64
CA VAL A 233 17.51 5.03 -27.86
C VAL A 233 18.87 5.53 -27.36
N LYS A 234 18.96 5.88 -26.08
CA LYS A 234 20.21 6.25 -25.41
C LYS A 234 20.12 6.00 -23.91
N ALA A 235 21.27 5.68 -23.30
CA ALA A 235 21.40 5.53 -21.86
C ALA A 235 21.38 6.89 -21.09
N ASP A 236 21.58 8.02 -21.79
CA ASP A 236 21.55 9.37 -21.23
C ASP A 236 20.40 10.20 -21.84
N GLY A 237 19.51 10.68 -20.98
CA GLY A 237 18.39 11.53 -21.37
C GLY A 237 18.82 12.85 -22.01
N LYS A 238 19.97 13.43 -21.62
CA LYS A 238 20.42 14.70 -22.22
C LYS A 238 20.74 14.57 -23.70
N ASP A 239 21.22 13.41 -24.13
CA ASP A 239 21.51 13.15 -25.53
C ASP A 239 20.23 12.90 -26.34
N LEU A 240 19.23 12.24 -25.74
CA LEU A 240 17.89 12.11 -26.34
C LEU A 240 17.25 13.47 -26.59
N VAL A 241 17.37 14.38 -25.63
CA VAL A 241 16.84 15.75 -25.75
C VAL A 241 17.48 16.49 -26.94
N LYS A 242 18.79 16.35 -27.16
CA LYS A 242 19.46 16.95 -28.32
C LYS A 242 18.98 16.33 -29.63
N GLU A 243 18.80 15.01 -29.65
CA GLU A 243 18.33 14.29 -30.83
C GLU A 243 16.92 14.71 -31.24
N ILE A 244 16.02 14.89 -30.26
CA ILE A 244 14.65 15.38 -30.49
C ILE A 244 14.64 16.73 -31.21
N ARG A 245 15.57 17.64 -30.89
CA ARG A 245 15.69 18.95 -31.57
C ARG A 245 15.99 18.83 -33.08
N ASN A 246 16.52 17.71 -33.55
CA ASN A 246 16.74 17.50 -34.98
C ASN A 246 15.45 17.12 -35.73
N TYR A 247 14.40 16.70 -35.00
CA TYR A 247 13.12 16.26 -35.56
C TYR A 247 12.00 17.29 -35.39
N ILE A 248 12.19 18.33 -34.57
CA ILE A 248 11.22 19.38 -34.24
C ILE A 248 11.72 20.71 -34.77
#